data_AF-A0A9D8NR45-F1
#
_entry.id   AF-A0A9D8NR45-F1
#
_cell.length_a   1.000
_cell.length_b   1.000
_cell.length_c   1.000
_cell.angle_alpha   90.00
_cell.angle_beta   90.00
_cell.angle_gamma   90.00
#
_symmetry.space_group_name_H-M   'P 1'
#
loop_
_entity.id
_entity.type
_entity.pdbx_description
1 polymer ?
#
loop_
_entity_poly.entity_id
_entity_poly.type
_entity_poly.pdbx_seq_one_letter_code
_entity_poly.pdbx_strand_id
1 'polypeptide(L)'
;MNTSRSARSFPFVPEPARRRCAASGACALAIVVSFVLALVGACAPNPADTMNNPTAAAQLDSTPMPLDPTAPVIVEGWWSNGRQLLHLADDGAYQLWSGTNRFDEPHQNGRWSRLNYKALMLEPYGIRVREQTRCELDRNGSEVRLLIPGLDSMVRFEAAPGGMEERMLGLWKGPGGTLLISSDGRYRAEAPAGAGASPGSPIALAGHAGRWIVDRSTLLLLPDSPTVPPVLLALEAHGEKSIRLRAGDGAYHRVPVP
;
A
#
# COMPACT_ATOMS: atom_id res chain seq x y z
N MET A 1 3.15 9.33 68.87
CA MET A 1 3.83 10.62 68.61
C MET A 1 3.78 10.86 67.10
N ASN A 2 2.81 11.65 66.66
CA ASN A 2 2.97 13.02 66.12
C ASN A 2 3.62 13.03 64.72
N THR A 3 2.85 13.07 63.63
CA THR A 3 2.26 14.25 62.92
C THR A 3 3.25 15.08 62.11
N SER A 4 3.05 15.13 60.78
CA SER A 4 3.13 16.31 59.87
C SER A 4 3.15 15.80 58.41
N ARG A 5 2.09 15.85 57.57
CA ARG A 5 1.48 16.97 56.80
C ARG A 5 2.45 17.95 56.12
N SER A 6 2.56 17.87 54.79
CA SER A 6 2.63 19.04 53.88
C SER A 6 2.40 18.58 52.43
N ALA A 7 1.24 18.85 51.81
CA ALA A 7 0.94 19.98 50.90
C ALA A 7 1.59 19.82 49.50
N ARG A 8 0.84 19.34 48.49
CA ARG A 8 0.11 20.11 47.45
C ARG A 8 1.00 21.04 46.61
N SER A 9 1.19 20.69 45.33
CA SER A 9 1.16 21.63 44.19
C SER A 9 1.19 20.90 42.83
N PHE A 10 0.01 20.68 42.23
CA PHE A 10 -0.21 20.93 40.80
C PHE A 10 -0.46 22.46 40.66
N PRO A 11 -0.27 23.15 39.51
CA PRO A 11 -0.46 22.66 38.13
C PRO A 11 0.55 23.22 37.09
N PHE A 12 0.56 22.70 35.85
CA PHE A 12 0.54 23.56 34.64
C PHE A 12 0.31 22.71 33.38
N VAL A 13 -0.85 22.90 32.75
CA VAL A 13 -1.15 22.47 31.39
C VAL A 13 -1.27 23.75 30.57
N PRO A 14 -0.42 24.00 29.57
CA PRO A 14 -0.72 25.01 28.56
C PRO A 14 -1.35 24.35 27.33
N GLU A 15 -2.66 24.52 27.17
CA GLU A 15 -3.37 24.40 25.89
C GLU A 15 -3.37 25.77 25.16
N PRO A 16 -3.76 25.85 23.87
CA PRO A 16 -2.97 26.42 22.81
C PRO A 16 -3.16 27.93 22.63
N ALA A 17 -2.07 28.61 22.27
CA ALA A 17 -2.11 30.01 21.86
C ALA A 17 -2.86 30.18 20.53
N ARG A 18 -4.14 30.54 20.63
CA ARG A 18 -4.91 31.20 19.56
C ARG A 18 -4.17 32.47 19.13
N ARG A 19 -3.54 32.46 17.96
CA ARG A 19 -3.19 33.70 17.25
C ARG A 19 -4.25 33.98 16.19
N ARG A 20 -5.23 34.79 16.58
CA ARG A 20 -5.96 35.67 15.66
C ARG A 20 -5.05 36.87 15.40
N CYS A 21 -4.65 37.08 14.16
CA CYS A 21 -4.28 38.39 13.65
C CYS A 21 -5.16 38.64 12.43
N ALA A 22 -6.17 39.48 12.65
CA ALA A 22 -6.91 40.17 11.62
C ALA A 22 -6.20 41.50 11.36
N ALA A 23 -5.91 41.79 10.09
CA ALA A 23 -5.88 43.13 9.50
C ALA A 23 -5.56 42.92 8.01
N SER A 24 -6.52 43.13 7.12
CA SER A 24 -6.87 44.43 6.54
C SER A 24 -6.02 44.69 5.30
N GLY A 25 -6.69 44.72 4.15
CA GLY A 25 -6.07 44.92 2.84
C GLY A 25 -7.11 44.83 1.75
N ALA A 26 -8.14 45.67 1.84
CA ALA A 26 -8.96 45.99 0.69
C ALA A 26 -8.06 46.71 -0.33
N CYS A 27 -7.93 46.15 -1.53
CA CYS A 27 -7.58 46.93 -2.71
C CYS A 27 -8.48 46.51 -3.87
N ALA A 28 -9.07 47.54 -4.44
CA ALA A 28 -10.07 47.51 -5.48
C ALA A 28 -9.49 46.99 -6.81
N LEU A 29 -10.32 46.20 -7.49
CA LEU A 29 -10.80 46.47 -8.86
C LEU A 29 -9.76 46.46 -10.00
N ALA A 30 -9.82 45.40 -10.81
CA ALA A 30 -9.78 45.52 -12.27
C ALA A 30 -10.43 44.28 -12.90
N ILE A 31 -11.64 44.48 -13.42
CA ILE A 31 -12.31 43.60 -14.37
C ILE A 31 -11.56 43.73 -15.69
N VAL A 32 -11.00 42.63 -16.20
CA VAL A 32 -10.70 42.49 -17.63
C VAL A 32 -11.36 41.21 -18.11
N VAL A 33 -12.55 41.41 -18.67
CA VAL A 33 -13.25 40.45 -19.51
C VAL A 33 -12.46 40.35 -20.81
N SER A 34 -11.78 39.23 -21.03
CA SER A 34 -11.28 38.86 -22.35
C SER A 34 -12.14 37.72 -22.88
N PHE A 35 -13.26 38.09 -23.48
CA PHE A 35 -14.03 37.26 -24.41
C PHE A 35 -13.22 37.16 -25.70
N VAL A 36 -12.57 36.02 -25.95
CA VAL A 36 -12.10 35.69 -27.29
C VAL A 36 -13.13 34.75 -27.90
N LEU A 37 -14.02 35.32 -28.72
CA LEU A 37 -14.84 34.59 -29.68
C LEU A 37 -13.89 33.93 -30.69
N ALA A 38 -13.73 32.61 -30.60
CA ALA A 38 -13.35 31.81 -31.75
C ALA A 38 -14.64 31.23 -32.36
N LEU A 39 -15.19 31.96 -33.33
CA LEU A 39 -16.11 31.40 -34.32
C LEU A 39 -15.37 30.33 -35.11
N VAL A 40 -15.64 29.06 -34.82
CA VAL A 40 -15.40 27.96 -35.78
C VAL A 40 -16.78 27.45 -36.17
N GLY A 41 -17.07 27.59 -37.47
CA GLY A 41 -18.40 27.47 -38.03
C GLY A 41 -19.08 26.14 -37.79
N ALA A 42 -20.40 26.23 -37.70
CA ALA A 42 -21.32 25.12 -37.89
C ALA A 42 -21.12 24.52 -39.28
N CYS A 43 -20.53 23.32 -39.34
CA CYS A 43 -20.78 22.39 -40.44
C CYS A 43 -21.82 21.38 -39.96
N ALA A 44 -23.05 21.55 -40.41
CA ALA A 44 -24.03 20.47 -40.41
C ALA A 44 -23.44 19.29 -41.20
N PRO A 45 -23.54 18.03 -40.71
CA PRO A 45 -23.08 16.90 -41.49
C PRO A 45 -24.04 16.68 -42.66
N ASN A 46 -23.54 16.86 -43.88
CA ASN A 46 -24.22 16.46 -45.10
C ASN A 46 -24.35 14.93 -45.11
N PRO A 47 -25.55 14.35 -45.30
CA PRO A 47 -25.70 12.91 -45.48
C PRO A 47 -25.38 12.55 -46.94
N ALA A 48 -24.10 12.60 -47.32
CA ALA A 48 -23.69 12.20 -48.68
C ALA A 48 -22.26 11.66 -48.82
N ASP A 49 -21.41 11.70 -47.79
CA ASP A 49 -20.06 11.14 -47.86
C ASP A 49 -19.93 9.86 -47.03
N THR A 50 -20.76 8.88 -47.39
CA THR A 50 -20.53 7.48 -47.07
C THR A 50 -19.72 6.86 -48.20
N MET A 51 -18.40 7.07 -48.22
CA MET A 51 -17.45 6.09 -48.79
C MET A 51 -16.01 6.58 -48.58
N ASN A 52 -15.20 5.68 -48.01
CA ASN A 52 -13.73 5.74 -47.96
C ASN A 52 -13.12 6.55 -46.81
N ASN A 53 -13.32 6.07 -45.58
CA ASN A 53 -12.31 6.25 -44.53
C ASN A 53 -12.08 4.92 -43.78
N PRO A 54 -11.04 4.14 -44.12
CA PRO A 54 -10.68 2.94 -43.37
C PRO A 54 -9.78 3.34 -42.20
N THR A 55 -10.25 4.20 -41.31
CA THR A 55 -9.58 4.49 -40.03
C THR A 55 -10.57 4.88 -38.93
N ALA A 56 -11.79 4.34 -38.99
CA ALA A 56 -12.54 4.06 -37.78
C ALA A 56 -11.93 2.78 -37.17
N ALA A 57 -10.84 2.95 -36.41
CA ALA A 57 -10.35 1.90 -35.54
C ALA A 57 -11.55 1.42 -34.70
N ALA A 58 -11.83 0.12 -34.79
CA ALA A 58 -12.92 -0.53 -34.10
C ALA A 58 -13.01 -0.05 -32.65
N GLN A 59 -14.03 0.76 -32.35
CA GLN A 59 -14.58 0.78 -31.00
C GLN A 59 -15.12 -0.63 -30.80
N LEU A 60 -14.30 -1.50 -30.21
CA LEU A 60 -14.76 -2.75 -29.63
C LEU A 60 -15.91 -2.37 -28.71
N ASP A 61 -17.12 -2.81 -29.08
CA ASP A 61 -18.29 -2.84 -28.21
C ASP A 61 -17.85 -3.46 -26.88
N SER A 62 -17.57 -2.62 -25.89
CA SER A 62 -17.32 -3.04 -24.52
C SER A 62 -18.68 -3.27 -23.86
N THR A 63 -19.52 -4.09 -24.48
CA THR A 63 -20.78 -4.53 -23.90
C THR A 63 -20.43 -5.51 -22.80
N PRO A 64 -20.69 -5.19 -21.51
CA PRO A 64 -20.40 -6.09 -20.40
C PRO A 64 -21.09 -7.43 -20.65
N MET A 65 -20.33 -8.51 -20.70
CA MET A 65 -20.91 -9.84 -20.94
C MET A 65 -21.38 -10.37 -19.58
N PRO A 66 -22.64 -10.83 -19.47
CA PRO A 66 -23.12 -11.36 -18.21
C PRO A 66 -22.27 -12.56 -17.78
N LEU A 67 -21.80 -12.55 -16.53
CA LEU A 67 -21.19 -13.72 -15.91
C LEU A 67 -22.10 -14.95 -16.06
N ASP A 68 -21.51 -16.06 -16.47
CA ASP A 68 -22.17 -17.34 -16.62
C ASP A 68 -22.46 -17.94 -15.21
N PRO A 69 -23.73 -18.22 -14.86
CA PRO A 69 -24.07 -18.83 -13.58
C PRO A 69 -23.61 -20.29 -13.45
N THR A 70 -23.29 -20.97 -14.55
CA THR A 70 -22.87 -22.38 -14.57
C THR A 70 -21.37 -22.59 -14.40
N ALA A 71 -20.57 -21.53 -14.56
CA ALA A 71 -19.12 -21.55 -14.41
C ALA A 71 -18.69 -20.65 -13.23
N PRO A 72 -18.39 -21.21 -12.04
CA PRO A 72 -18.02 -20.41 -10.88
C PRO A 72 -16.68 -19.71 -11.11
N VAL A 73 -16.69 -18.38 -11.09
CA VAL A 73 -15.47 -17.56 -11.16
C VAL A 73 -14.73 -17.60 -9.83
N ILE A 74 -13.43 -17.89 -9.86
CA ILE A 74 -12.56 -17.82 -8.67
C ILE A 74 -12.48 -16.36 -8.22
N VAL A 75 -12.85 -16.10 -6.98
CA VAL A 75 -12.85 -14.75 -6.39
C VAL A 75 -11.67 -14.53 -5.45
N GLU A 76 -11.13 -15.62 -4.92
CA GLU A 76 -10.01 -15.65 -4.01
C GLU A 76 -8.72 -15.15 -4.69
N GLY A 77 -7.89 -14.46 -3.92
CA GLY A 77 -6.61 -13.92 -4.34
C GLY A 77 -6.55 -12.40 -4.32
N TRP A 78 -5.65 -11.86 -5.15
CA TRP A 78 -5.30 -10.44 -5.17
C TRP A 78 -6.09 -9.68 -6.22
N TRP A 79 -6.51 -8.47 -5.88
CA TRP A 79 -7.27 -7.57 -6.75
C TRP A 79 -6.69 -6.17 -6.67
N SER A 80 -6.58 -5.46 -7.79
CA SER A 80 -6.10 -4.08 -7.80
C SER A 80 -6.73 -3.26 -8.91
N ASN A 81 -6.87 -1.96 -8.67
CA ASN A 81 -7.22 -0.95 -9.68
C ASN A 81 -6.03 0.00 -9.95
N GLY A 82 -4.81 -0.40 -9.58
CA GLY A 82 -3.60 0.41 -9.70
C GLY A 82 -3.42 1.49 -8.62
N ARG A 83 -4.42 1.70 -7.75
CA ARG A 83 -4.37 2.67 -6.65
C ARG A 83 -4.53 1.98 -5.30
N GLN A 84 -5.51 1.11 -5.19
CA GLN A 84 -5.75 0.25 -4.04
C GLN A 84 -5.39 -1.19 -4.38
N LEU A 85 -5.18 -1.95 -3.31
CA LEU A 85 -4.96 -3.39 -3.36
C LEU A 85 -5.97 -4.05 -2.43
N LEU A 86 -6.52 -5.18 -2.83
CA LEU A 86 -7.43 -6.00 -2.05
C LEU A 86 -6.93 -7.45 -2.10
N HIS A 87 -6.98 -8.13 -0.96
CA HIS A 87 -6.74 -9.56 -0.85
C HIS A 87 -7.99 -10.23 -0.28
N LEU A 88 -8.53 -11.20 -1.01
CA LEU A 88 -9.61 -12.07 -0.57
C LEU A 88 -9.02 -13.44 -0.24
N ALA A 89 -8.84 -13.74 1.05
CA ALA A 89 -8.29 -15.01 1.51
C ALA A 89 -9.33 -16.14 1.41
N ASP A 90 -8.86 -17.37 1.28
CA ASP A 90 -9.69 -18.58 1.18
C ASP A 90 -10.48 -18.89 2.46
N ASP A 91 -9.99 -18.45 3.61
CA ASP A 91 -10.63 -18.57 4.92
C ASP A 91 -11.79 -17.56 5.15
N GLY A 92 -12.06 -16.70 4.16
CA GLY A 92 -13.09 -15.66 4.23
C GLY A 92 -12.61 -14.36 4.88
N ALA A 93 -11.33 -14.19 5.19
CA ALA A 93 -10.77 -12.90 5.59
C ALA A 93 -10.50 -12.02 4.37
N TYR A 94 -10.66 -10.71 4.50
CA TYR A 94 -10.15 -9.76 3.51
C TYR A 94 -9.32 -8.65 4.14
N GLN A 95 -8.45 -8.10 3.31
CA GLN A 95 -7.60 -6.95 3.63
C GLN A 95 -7.60 -5.99 2.45
N LEU A 96 -7.78 -4.71 2.71
CA LEU A 96 -7.81 -3.64 1.71
C LEU A 96 -6.77 -2.57 2.08
N TRP A 97 -5.88 -2.28 1.13
CA TRP A 97 -4.83 -1.27 1.23
C TRP A 97 -5.19 -0.04 0.40
N SER A 98 -4.77 1.12 0.87
CA SER A 98 -4.98 2.40 0.17
C SER A 98 -3.97 2.62 -0.95
N GLY A 99 -2.89 1.82 -0.97
CA GLY A 99 -1.84 1.79 -1.98
C GLY A 99 -1.75 0.43 -2.68
N THR A 100 -0.70 0.25 -3.48
CA THR A 100 -0.41 -0.99 -4.21
C THR A 100 0.57 -1.92 -3.48
N ASN A 101 1.10 -1.49 -2.34
CA ASN A 101 2.10 -2.23 -1.59
C ASN A 101 1.44 -3.12 -0.53
N ARG A 102 1.59 -4.44 -0.66
CA ARG A 102 1.01 -5.42 0.26
C ARG A 102 1.68 -5.47 1.64
N PHE A 103 2.86 -4.87 1.77
CA PHE A 103 3.63 -4.83 3.03
C PHE A 103 3.24 -3.64 3.91
N ASP A 104 2.49 -2.68 3.37
CA ASP A 104 1.93 -1.58 4.15
C ASP A 104 0.81 -2.07 5.07
N GLU A 105 0.46 -1.26 6.07
CA GLU A 105 -0.68 -1.56 6.92
C GLU A 105 -2.00 -1.44 6.14
N PRO A 106 -2.82 -2.49 6.10
CA PRO A 106 -4.13 -2.41 5.45
C PRO A 106 -5.01 -1.40 6.21
N HIS A 107 -5.65 -0.50 5.48
CA HIS A 107 -6.52 0.51 6.09
C HIS A 107 -7.90 -0.06 6.47
N GLN A 108 -8.26 -1.22 5.91
CA GLN A 108 -9.48 -1.93 6.24
C GLN A 108 -9.24 -3.44 6.21
N ASN A 109 -9.72 -4.12 7.25
CA ASN A 109 -9.72 -5.58 7.37
C ASN A 109 -11.14 -6.04 7.68
N GLY A 110 -11.51 -7.27 7.31
CA GLY A 110 -12.84 -7.78 7.59
C GLY A 110 -13.06 -9.22 7.15
N ARG A 111 -14.33 -9.61 7.04
CA ARG A 111 -14.77 -10.86 6.40
C ARG A 111 -15.34 -10.59 5.04
N TRP A 112 -15.15 -11.52 4.12
CA TRP A 112 -15.88 -11.55 2.88
C TRP A 112 -16.69 -12.84 2.79
N SER A 113 -17.81 -12.76 2.08
CA SER A 113 -18.61 -13.94 1.76
C SER A 113 -19.18 -13.80 0.37
N ARG A 114 -19.34 -14.93 -0.32
CA ARG A 114 -20.01 -14.94 -1.62
C ARG A 114 -21.51 -14.95 -1.43
N LEU A 115 -22.21 -14.01 -2.07
CA LEU A 115 -23.68 -13.95 -2.05
C LEU A 115 -24.28 -14.77 -3.18
N ASN A 116 -23.71 -14.65 -4.38
CA ASN A 116 -24.11 -15.40 -5.57
C ASN A 116 -22.99 -15.38 -6.64
N TYR A 117 -23.29 -15.83 -7.85
CA TYR A 117 -22.31 -15.88 -8.95
C TYR A 117 -21.79 -14.51 -9.40
N LYS A 118 -22.56 -13.42 -9.20
CA LYS A 118 -22.24 -12.03 -9.57
C LYS A 118 -21.94 -11.09 -8.40
N ALA A 119 -22.03 -11.54 -7.15
CA ALA A 119 -21.90 -10.64 -6.02
C ALA A 119 -21.25 -11.30 -4.81
N LEU A 120 -20.49 -10.49 -4.09
CA LEU A 120 -19.91 -10.82 -2.79
C LEU A 120 -20.21 -9.70 -1.79
N MET A 121 -20.08 -10.00 -0.50
CA MET A 121 -20.22 -9.05 0.59
C MET A 121 -18.86 -8.87 1.25
N LEU A 122 -18.49 -7.62 1.54
CA LEU A 122 -17.38 -7.27 2.42
C LEU A 122 -17.94 -6.74 3.74
N GLU A 123 -17.45 -7.28 4.85
CA GLU A 123 -17.89 -6.99 6.21
C GLU A 123 -16.68 -6.52 7.03
N PRO A 124 -16.41 -5.19 7.10
CA PRO A 124 -15.28 -4.65 7.83
C PRO A 124 -15.34 -5.00 9.33
N TYR A 125 -14.18 -5.34 9.92
CA TYR A 125 -14.02 -5.43 11.37
C TYR A 125 -13.91 -4.03 11.98
N GLY A 126 -15.03 -3.31 12.00
CA GLY A 126 -15.14 -1.97 12.57
C GLY A 126 -16.22 -1.89 13.65
N ILE A 127 -16.11 -0.89 14.53
CA ILE A 127 -17.08 -0.65 15.62
C ILE A 127 -18.49 -0.29 15.06
N ARG A 128 -18.56 0.14 13.80
CA ARG A 128 -19.83 0.47 13.13
C ARG A 128 -20.30 -0.73 12.30
N VAL A 129 -21.20 -1.51 12.88
CA VAL A 129 -21.88 -2.71 12.32
C VAL A 129 -22.60 -2.46 10.96
N ARG A 130 -22.66 -1.22 10.46
CA ARG A 130 -23.49 -0.84 9.30
C ARG A 130 -22.77 -0.75 7.94
N GLU A 131 -21.50 -1.10 7.84
CA GLU A 131 -20.73 -0.93 6.59
C GLU A 131 -20.55 -2.23 5.80
N GLN A 132 -21.53 -3.13 5.85
CA GLN A 132 -21.55 -4.25 4.90
C GLN A 132 -21.64 -3.69 3.48
N THR A 133 -20.64 -4.01 2.68
CA THR A 133 -20.47 -3.46 1.34
C THR A 133 -20.69 -4.58 0.33
N ARG A 134 -21.83 -4.50 -0.38
CA ARG A 134 -22.10 -5.39 -1.49
C ARG A 134 -21.23 -4.99 -2.68
N CYS A 135 -20.44 -5.94 -3.17
CA CYS A 135 -19.59 -5.77 -4.33
C CYS A 135 -20.11 -6.63 -5.49
N GLU A 136 -19.95 -6.14 -6.70
CA GLU A 136 -20.41 -6.81 -7.90
C GLU A 136 -19.22 -7.33 -8.71
N LEU A 137 -19.39 -8.52 -9.27
CA LEU A 137 -18.48 -9.09 -10.24
C LEU A 137 -19.05 -8.77 -11.62
N ASP A 138 -18.19 -8.27 -12.49
CA ASP A 138 -18.48 -8.05 -13.90
C ASP A 138 -17.43 -8.77 -14.75
N ARG A 139 -17.78 -9.07 -16.00
CA ARG A 139 -16.87 -9.67 -16.96
C ARG A 139 -16.84 -8.84 -18.23
N ASN A 140 -15.66 -8.28 -18.51
CA ASN A 140 -15.40 -7.57 -19.75
C ASN A 140 -14.45 -8.43 -20.61
N GLY A 141 -15.01 -9.18 -21.55
CA GLY A 141 -14.27 -10.16 -22.34
C GLY A 141 -13.73 -11.32 -21.48
N SER A 142 -12.40 -11.47 -21.46
CA SER A 142 -11.73 -12.48 -20.64
C SER A 142 -11.44 -12.02 -19.21
N GLU A 143 -11.56 -10.72 -18.93
CA GLU A 143 -11.18 -10.12 -17.65
C GLU A 143 -12.37 -10.06 -16.68
N VAL A 144 -12.16 -10.55 -15.47
CA VAL A 144 -13.11 -10.41 -14.36
C VAL A 144 -12.77 -9.15 -13.58
N ARG A 145 -13.78 -8.32 -13.36
CA ARG A 145 -13.68 -7.07 -12.60
C ARG A 145 -14.51 -7.17 -11.33
N LEU A 146 -13.98 -6.65 -10.24
CA LEU A 146 -14.68 -6.46 -8.99
C LEU A 146 -15.02 -4.97 -8.82
N LEU A 147 -16.29 -4.67 -8.74
CA LEU A 147 -16.82 -3.34 -8.47
C LEU A 147 -17.14 -3.22 -6.98
N ILE A 148 -16.39 -2.36 -6.31
CA ILE A 148 -16.60 -2.00 -4.91
C ILE A 148 -17.14 -0.58 -4.89
N PRO A 149 -18.31 -0.32 -4.27
CA PRO A 149 -18.87 1.02 -4.16
C PRO A 149 -17.85 2.05 -3.66
N GLY A 150 -17.68 3.14 -4.41
CA GLY A 150 -16.75 4.23 -4.07
C GLY A 150 -15.30 4.02 -4.51
N LEU A 151 -14.96 2.91 -5.16
CA LEU A 151 -13.63 2.63 -5.71
C LEU A 151 -13.68 2.40 -7.22
N ASP A 152 -12.55 2.60 -7.90
CA ASP A 152 -12.37 2.21 -9.30
C ASP A 152 -12.40 0.67 -9.42
N SER A 153 -12.88 0.15 -10.56
CA SER A 153 -13.02 -1.30 -10.78
C SER A 153 -11.68 -2.02 -10.61
N MET A 154 -11.67 -3.09 -9.81
CA MET A 154 -10.47 -3.86 -9.55
C MET A 154 -10.37 -5.07 -10.46
N VAL A 155 -9.16 -5.40 -10.90
CA VAL A 155 -8.84 -6.57 -11.71
C VAL A 155 -8.08 -7.58 -10.86
N ARG A 156 -8.34 -8.87 -11.08
CA ARG A 156 -7.66 -9.96 -10.35
C ARG A 156 -6.23 -10.14 -10.85
N PHE A 157 -5.31 -10.37 -9.92
CA PHE A 157 -3.95 -10.85 -10.19
C PHE A 157 -3.80 -12.32 -9.85
N GLU A 158 -3.01 -13.04 -10.66
CA GLU A 158 -2.71 -14.46 -10.42
C GLU A 158 -1.68 -14.67 -9.31
N ALA A 159 -0.79 -13.70 -9.12
CA ALA A 159 0.25 -13.72 -8.10
C ALA A 159 0.12 -12.51 -7.17
N ALA A 160 0.70 -12.62 -5.97
CA ALA A 160 0.82 -11.46 -5.08
C ALA A 160 1.56 -10.33 -5.81
N PRO A 161 1.10 -9.07 -5.68
CA PRO A 161 1.76 -7.95 -6.33
C PRO A 161 3.20 -7.84 -5.83
N GLY A 162 4.13 -7.85 -6.79
CA GLY A 162 5.57 -7.77 -6.53
C GLY A 162 6.05 -6.32 -6.44
N GLY A 163 7.09 -6.10 -5.65
CA GLY A 163 7.75 -4.81 -5.45
C GLY A 163 9.23 -4.97 -5.08
N MET A 164 9.87 -3.87 -4.67
CA MET A 164 11.23 -3.93 -4.15
C MET A 164 11.29 -4.78 -2.87
N GLU A 165 10.24 -4.67 -2.06
CA GLU A 165 9.96 -5.41 -0.85
C GLU A 165 9.98 -6.93 -1.07
N GLU A 166 9.44 -7.41 -2.20
CA GLU A 166 9.47 -8.84 -2.55
C GLU A 166 10.91 -9.35 -2.70
N ARG A 167 11.80 -8.49 -3.21
CA ARG A 167 13.23 -8.81 -3.35
C ARG A 167 13.95 -8.85 -2.00
N MET A 168 13.38 -8.22 -0.97
CA MET A 168 13.93 -8.24 0.39
C MET A 168 13.62 -9.53 1.13
N LEU A 169 12.59 -10.27 0.74
CA LEU A 169 12.20 -11.49 1.45
C LEU A 169 13.29 -12.56 1.46
N GLY A 170 13.37 -13.29 2.56
CA GLY A 170 14.27 -14.44 2.74
C GLY A 170 15.42 -14.18 3.71
N LEU A 171 16.38 -15.10 3.69
CA LEU A 171 17.52 -15.08 4.60
C LEU A 171 18.70 -14.29 4.00
N TRP A 172 19.27 -13.41 4.80
CA TRP A 172 20.44 -12.60 4.48
C TRP A 172 21.57 -12.92 5.46
N LYS A 173 22.81 -12.95 4.98
CA LYS A 173 24.02 -13.22 5.78
C LYS A 173 25.05 -12.14 5.58
N GLY A 174 25.62 -11.64 6.67
CA GLY A 174 26.65 -10.61 6.66
C GLY A 174 27.49 -10.62 7.94
N PRO A 175 28.40 -9.64 8.10
CA PRO A 175 29.31 -9.56 9.25
C PRO A 175 28.59 -9.49 10.61
N GLY A 176 27.42 -8.84 10.66
CA GLY A 176 26.59 -8.75 11.87
C GLY A 176 25.71 -9.97 12.13
N GLY A 177 25.88 -11.07 11.39
CA GLY A 177 25.13 -12.32 11.57
C GLY A 177 24.11 -12.58 10.47
N THR A 178 22.95 -13.15 10.84
CA THR A 178 21.88 -13.46 9.90
C THR A 178 20.71 -12.49 10.07
N LEU A 179 20.02 -12.19 8.97
CA LEU A 179 18.80 -11.38 8.95
C LEU A 179 17.76 -12.12 8.12
N LEU A 180 16.70 -12.58 8.76
CA LEU A 180 15.54 -13.15 8.09
C LEU A 180 14.48 -12.06 7.90
N ILE A 181 14.05 -11.84 6.66
CA ILE A 181 12.97 -10.92 6.30
C ILE A 181 11.78 -11.75 5.83
N SER A 182 10.67 -11.66 6.56
CA SER A 182 9.47 -12.45 6.35
C SER A 182 8.40 -11.67 5.60
N SER A 183 7.51 -12.39 4.92
CA SER A 183 6.42 -11.83 4.12
C SER A 183 5.30 -11.19 4.94
N ASP A 184 5.27 -11.42 6.25
CA ASP A 184 4.35 -10.82 7.22
C ASP A 184 4.80 -9.42 7.70
N GLY A 185 5.83 -8.84 7.07
CA GLY A 185 6.38 -7.54 7.47
C GLY A 185 7.29 -7.58 8.70
N ARG A 186 7.68 -8.78 9.15
CA ARG A 186 8.57 -8.98 10.30
C ARG A 186 9.99 -9.34 9.88
N TYR A 187 10.96 -8.94 10.70
CA TYR A 187 12.33 -9.41 10.57
C TYR A 187 12.81 -10.07 11.87
N ARG A 188 13.78 -10.96 11.74
CA ARG A 188 14.53 -11.55 12.86
C ARG A 188 16.01 -11.49 12.54
N ALA A 189 16.79 -10.94 13.44
CA ALA A 189 18.23 -10.88 13.29
C ALA A 189 18.94 -11.69 14.38
N GLU A 190 19.87 -12.55 13.96
CA GLU A 190 20.60 -13.46 14.85
C GLU A 190 22.09 -13.15 14.80
N ALA A 191 22.73 -13.20 15.97
CA ALA A 191 24.16 -13.00 16.09
C ALA A 191 24.94 -14.09 15.32
N PRO A 192 26.15 -13.79 14.81
CA PRO A 192 26.99 -14.81 14.23
C PRO A 192 27.38 -15.86 15.28
N ALA A 193 27.36 -17.13 14.88
CA ALA A 193 27.76 -18.24 15.75
C ALA A 193 29.23 -18.06 16.19
N GLY A 194 29.47 -18.00 17.50
CA GLY A 194 30.80 -17.80 18.08
C GLY A 194 31.14 -16.36 18.49
N ALA A 195 30.24 -15.40 18.32
CA ALA A 195 30.42 -14.05 18.83
C ALA A 195 30.17 -13.99 20.35
N GLY A 196 31.20 -14.32 21.13
CA GLY A 196 31.38 -13.64 22.41
C GLY A 196 31.46 -12.14 22.13
N ALA A 197 30.70 -11.33 22.87
CA ALA A 197 30.54 -9.89 22.66
C ALA A 197 31.91 -9.20 22.40
N SER A 198 32.28 -9.04 21.13
CA SER A 198 33.46 -8.28 20.74
C SER A 198 33.02 -6.83 20.55
N PRO A 199 33.45 -5.92 21.44
CA PRO A 199 33.12 -4.51 21.33
C PRO A 199 33.88 -3.97 20.11
N GLY A 200 33.16 -3.74 19.00
CA GLY A 200 33.76 -3.31 17.73
C GLY A 200 33.16 -3.95 16.48
N SER A 201 32.25 -4.93 16.62
CA SER A 201 31.54 -5.46 15.43
C SER A 201 30.59 -4.40 14.87
N PRO A 202 30.70 -4.03 13.58
CA PRO A 202 29.86 -3.02 12.98
C PRO A 202 28.42 -3.54 12.92
N ILE A 203 27.58 -2.89 13.73
CA ILE A 203 26.12 -2.99 13.78
C ILE A 203 25.62 -4.26 14.48
N ALA A 204 25.27 -4.07 15.75
CA ALA A 204 24.49 -5.00 16.56
C ALA A 204 23.05 -5.11 16.02
N LEU A 205 22.90 -5.73 14.84
CA LEU A 205 21.64 -6.37 14.45
C LEU A 205 21.37 -7.63 15.29
N ALA A 206 22.37 -8.09 16.03
CA ALA A 206 22.33 -9.30 16.83
C ALA A 206 21.19 -9.30 17.88
N GLY A 207 20.29 -10.28 17.76
CA GLY A 207 19.41 -10.72 18.85
C GLY A 207 18.11 -9.94 19.00
N HIS A 208 17.71 -9.15 18.00
CA HIS A 208 16.42 -8.48 18.01
C HIS A 208 15.56 -8.81 16.80
N ALA A 209 14.27 -8.58 16.96
CA ALA A 209 13.24 -8.76 15.96
C ALA A 209 12.37 -7.50 15.93
N GLY A 210 11.66 -7.32 14.83
CA GLY A 210 10.84 -6.13 14.65
C GLY A 210 10.12 -6.11 13.32
N ARG A 211 9.73 -4.91 12.90
CA ARG A 211 9.12 -4.64 11.60
C ARG A 211 10.16 -4.14 10.61
N TRP A 212 9.94 -4.36 9.33
CA TRP A 212 10.78 -3.79 8.29
C TRP A 212 9.94 -3.02 7.28
N ILE A 213 10.54 -2.00 6.66
CA ILE A 213 9.93 -1.16 5.64
C ILE A 213 11.00 -0.85 4.60
N VAL A 214 10.63 -0.81 3.32
CA VAL A 214 11.49 -0.29 2.27
C VAL A 214 11.05 1.13 1.94
N ASP A 215 12.01 2.06 1.97
CA ASP A 215 11.83 3.41 1.48
C ASP A 215 12.87 3.70 0.40
N ARG A 216 12.42 3.72 -0.85
CA ARG A 216 13.21 3.96 -2.08
C ARG A 216 14.42 3.03 -2.21
N SER A 217 15.55 3.44 -1.64
CA SER A 217 16.84 2.75 -1.69
C SER A 217 17.35 2.34 -0.31
N THR A 218 16.49 2.37 0.71
CA THR A 218 16.85 2.05 2.09
C THR A 218 15.87 1.02 2.66
N LEU A 219 16.41 0.01 3.32
CA LEU A 219 15.66 -0.92 4.16
C LEU A 219 15.77 -0.40 5.59
N LEU A 220 14.63 -0.02 6.15
CA LEU A 220 14.49 0.42 7.52
C LEU A 220 14.03 -0.78 8.37
N LEU A 221 14.82 -1.11 9.38
CA LEU A 221 14.46 -2.09 10.40
C LEU A 221 14.03 -1.35 11.66
N LEU A 222 12.82 -1.63 12.13
CA LEU A 222 12.18 -1.04 13.30
C LEU A 222 12.09 -2.12 14.39
N PRO A 223 13.04 -2.15 15.36
CA PRO A 223 13.00 -3.11 16.45
C PRO A 223 11.75 -2.96 17.31
N ASP A 224 11.25 -4.07 17.86
CA ASP A 224 10.13 -4.02 18.82
C ASP A 224 10.55 -3.43 20.17
N SER A 225 11.84 -3.54 20.51
CA SER A 225 12.36 -3.00 21.76
C SER A 225 12.64 -1.50 21.61
N PRO A 226 12.06 -0.64 22.46
CA PRO A 226 12.31 0.81 22.41
C PRO A 226 13.75 1.17 22.78
N THR A 227 14.51 0.23 23.38
CA THR A 227 15.93 0.43 23.73
C THR A 227 16.87 0.22 22.55
N VAL A 228 16.38 -0.36 21.45
CA VAL A 228 17.16 -0.60 20.24
C VAL A 228 16.74 0.43 19.20
N PRO A 229 17.64 1.30 18.72
CA PRO A 229 17.30 2.30 17.71
C PRO A 229 16.99 1.63 16.36
N PRO A 230 16.17 2.27 15.51
CA PRO A 230 15.98 1.82 14.13
C PRO A 230 17.31 1.67 13.38
N VAL A 231 17.40 0.62 12.55
CA VAL A 231 18.60 0.34 11.75
C VAL A 231 18.30 0.62 10.28
N LEU A 232 19.16 1.40 9.64
CA LEU A 232 19.06 1.71 8.21
C LEU A 232 20.10 0.92 7.44
N LEU A 233 19.64 0.22 6.40
CA LEU A 233 20.48 -0.55 5.49
C LEU A 233 20.31 -0.01 4.07
N ALA A 234 21.40 0.37 3.42
CA ALA A 234 21.33 0.83 2.04
C ALA A 234 21.16 -0.35 1.07
N LEU A 235 20.25 -0.22 0.11
CA LEU A 235 20.09 -1.19 -0.98
C LEU A 235 21.08 -0.84 -2.09
N GLU A 236 22.11 -1.66 -2.25
CA GLU A 236 23.08 -1.52 -3.35
C GLU A 236 22.79 -2.58 -4.42
N ALA A 237 22.69 -2.14 -5.68
CA ALA A 237 22.65 -3.06 -6.81
C ALA A 237 23.98 -3.82 -6.88
N HIS A 238 23.90 -5.15 -6.98
CA HIS A 238 25.06 -6.01 -7.14
C HIS A 238 24.86 -6.88 -8.38
N GLY A 239 25.51 -6.52 -9.47
CA GLY A 239 25.24 -7.12 -10.77
C GLY A 239 23.81 -6.86 -11.26
N GLU A 240 23.40 -7.59 -12.29
CA GLU A 240 22.17 -7.28 -13.04
C GLU A 240 20.87 -7.61 -12.28
N LYS A 241 20.91 -8.57 -11.34
CA LYS A 241 19.70 -9.08 -10.66
C LYS A 241 19.79 -9.21 -9.14
N SER A 242 20.96 -8.97 -8.53
CA SER A 242 21.11 -9.13 -7.08
C SER A 242 21.17 -7.79 -6.35
N ILE A 243 20.70 -7.78 -5.11
CA ILE A 243 20.79 -6.63 -4.20
C ILE A 243 21.69 -7.06 -3.05
N ARG A 244 22.52 -6.14 -2.57
CA ARG A 244 23.22 -6.25 -1.29
C ARG A 244 22.64 -5.23 -0.33
N LEU A 245 22.53 -5.60 0.93
CA LEU A 245 22.16 -4.67 1.99
C LEU A 245 23.44 -4.22 2.69
N ARG A 246 23.73 -2.92 2.65
CA ARG A 246 24.94 -2.37 3.27
C ARG A 246 24.63 -1.77 4.62
N ALA A 247 25.47 -2.14 5.59
CA ALA A 247 25.37 -1.75 6.98
C ALA A 247 26.77 -1.25 7.42
N GLY A 248 27.00 0.06 7.39
CA GLY A 248 28.34 0.62 7.68
C GLY A 248 29.41 0.02 6.76
N ASP A 249 30.40 -0.66 7.37
CA ASP A 249 31.53 -1.29 6.69
C ASP A 249 31.24 -2.72 6.19
N GLY A 250 30.08 -3.28 6.52
CA GLY A 250 29.67 -4.64 6.17
C GLY A 250 28.56 -4.69 5.12
N ALA A 251 28.52 -5.79 4.35
CA ALA A 251 27.43 -6.09 3.43
C ALA A 251 26.76 -7.42 3.78
N TYR A 252 25.43 -7.45 3.66
CA TYR A 252 24.64 -8.67 3.73
C TYR A 252 24.30 -9.15 2.32
N HIS A 253 24.42 -10.46 2.14
CA HIS A 253 24.12 -11.17 0.91
C HIS A 253 22.93 -12.09 1.12
N ARG A 254 22.01 -12.10 0.14
CA ARG A 254 20.87 -13.02 0.17
C ARG A 254 21.37 -14.46 0.02
N VAL A 255 20.93 -15.32 0.92
CA VAL A 255 21.16 -16.76 0.83
C VAL A 255 20.19 -17.31 -0.21
N PRO A 256 20.67 -18.02 -1.24
CA PRO A 256 19.79 -18.68 -2.20
C PRO A 256 18.87 -19.67 -1.47
N VAL A 257 17.57 -19.64 -1.79
CA VAL A 257 16.66 -20.72 -1.41
C VAL A 257 16.92 -21.86 -2.40
N PRO A 258 17.22 -23.08 -1.94
CA PRO A 258 17.46 -24.23 -2.81
C PRO A 258 16.21 -24.65 -3.60
#